data_AF-A0A0N1C196-F1
#
_entry.id   AF-A0A0N1C196-F1
#
_cell.length_a   1.000
_cell.length_b   1.000
_cell.length_c   1.000
_cell.angle_alpha   90.00
_cell.angle_beta   90.00
_cell.angle_gamma   90.00
#
_symmetry.space_group_name_H-M   'P 1'
#
loop_
_entity.id
_entity.type
_entity.pdbx_description
1 polymer ?
#
loop_
_entity_poly.entity_id
_entity_poly.type
_entity_poly.pdbx_seq_one_letter_code
_entity_poly.pdbx_strand_id
1 'polypeptide(L)'
;MAYAAANADNCLTETEVSGLVGYALPSVITGTMKACKPHLSPSGFFATRGTAFAGQYSARKDTNWPIAKNAFLKLGGTKDASMNETLKALPDAALQPFVEAMVSELVGGEIKPTQCTAIERGVRILSPLPAENTAELITFVVVLADKPKNGKPASLPICKAAN
;
A
#
# COMPACT_ATOMS: atom_id res chain seq x y z
N MET A 1 6.93 0.62 34.57
CA MET A 1 6.72 1.26 33.26
C MET A 1 5.43 0.71 32.67
N ALA A 2 4.33 1.43 32.86
CA ALA A 2 3.01 1.22 32.27
C ALA A 2 2.43 2.65 32.27
N TYR A 3 1.93 3.27 31.20
CA TYR A 3 0.90 2.83 30.27
C TYR A 3 1.07 3.62 28.97
N ALA A 4 1.35 2.95 27.86
CA ALA A 4 1.16 3.48 26.49
C ALA A 4 0.18 2.62 25.67
N ALA A 5 -0.59 1.75 26.33
CA ALA A 5 -1.51 0.82 25.68
C ALA A 5 -2.87 1.45 25.31
N ALA A 6 -3.22 2.62 25.84
CA ALA A 6 -4.58 3.14 25.76
C ALA A 6 -4.96 3.84 24.43
N ASN A 7 -4.03 4.00 23.47
CA ASN A 7 -4.33 4.59 22.15
C ASN A 7 -3.92 3.70 20.97
N ALA A 8 -3.40 2.50 21.20
CA ALA A 8 -2.90 1.61 20.14
C ALA A 8 -4.03 1.04 19.25
N ASP A 9 -5.28 1.05 19.73
CA ASP A 9 -6.43 0.50 18.99
C ASP A 9 -6.95 1.43 17.89
N ASN A 10 -6.68 2.75 17.97
CA ASN A 10 -7.24 3.75 17.06
C ASN A 10 -6.21 4.37 16.09
N CYS A 11 -4.97 3.90 16.10
CA CYS A 11 -3.91 4.38 15.22
C CYS A 11 -3.02 3.24 14.71
N LEU A 12 -2.32 3.51 13.62
CA LEU A 12 -1.31 2.64 13.03
C LEU A 12 0.07 2.98 13.58
N THR A 13 0.73 1.97 14.12
CA THR A 13 2.16 2.03 14.44
C THR A 13 3.00 2.06 13.17
N GLU A 14 4.26 2.51 13.24
CA GLU A 14 5.16 2.52 12.09
C GLU A 14 5.40 1.09 11.53
N THR A 15 5.45 0.09 12.41
CA THR A 15 5.50 -1.33 12.03
C THR A 15 4.27 -1.75 11.24
N GLU A 16 3.07 -1.29 11.63
CA GLU A 16 1.83 -1.56 10.89
C GLU A 16 1.81 -0.87 9.53
N VAL A 17 2.30 0.37 9.44
CA VAL A 17 2.45 1.07 8.15
C VAL A 17 3.46 0.34 7.26
N SER A 18 4.59 -0.11 7.81
CA SER A 18 5.60 -0.90 7.08
C SER A 18 5.02 -2.22 6.55
N GLY A 19 4.29 -2.95 7.40
CA GLY A 19 3.59 -4.18 7.00
C GLY A 19 2.54 -3.94 5.90
N LEU A 20 1.75 -2.88 6.02
CA LEU A 20 0.80 -2.47 4.98
C LEU A 20 1.49 -2.19 3.65
N VAL A 21 2.52 -1.36 3.66
CA VAL A 21 3.27 -1.00 2.44
C VAL A 21 3.91 -2.25 1.83
N GLY A 22 4.61 -3.05 2.64
CA GLY A 22 5.26 -4.28 2.20
C GLY A 22 4.30 -5.30 1.58
N TYR A 23 3.09 -5.42 2.12
CA TYR A 23 2.05 -6.28 1.56
C TYR A 23 1.40 -5.69 0.29
N ALA A 24 1.11 -4.38 0.28
CA ALA A 24 0.35 -3.73 -0.78
C ALA A 24 1.16 -3.46 -2.05
N LEU A 25 2.49 -3.30 -1.95
CA LEU A 25 3.36 -2.89 -3.06
C LEU A 25 3.18 -3.67 -4.37
N PRO A 26 3.15 -5.02 -4.38
CA PRO A 26 2.91 -5.77 -5.61
C PRO A 26 1.58 -5.40 -6.28
N SER A 27 0.53 -5.17 -5.50
CA SER A 27 -0.81 -4.82 -5.97
C SER A 27 -0.86 -3.36 -6.46
N VAL A 28 -0.15 -2.45 -5.79
CA VAL A 28 0.04 -1.06 -6.24
C VAL A 28 0.72 -1.03 -7.62
N ILE A 29 1.79 -1.80 -7.79
CA ILE A 29 2.52 -1.90 -9.06
C ILE A 29 1.61 -2.49 -10.15
N THR A 30 0.88 -3.55 -9.83
CA THR A 30 -0.03 -4.21 -10.78
C THR A 30 -1.16 -3.29 -11.22
N GLY A 31 -1.81 -2.59 -10.30
CA GLY A 31 -2.84 -1.59 -10.60
C GLY A 31 -2.31 -0.44 -11.45
N THR A 32 -1.11 0.04 -11.12
CA THR A 32 -0.40 1.06 -11.91
C THR A 32 -0.14 0.60 -13.34
N MET A 33 0.38 -0.62 -13.52
CA MET A 33 0.62 -1.20 -14.83
C MET A 33 -0.67 -1.34 -15.63
N LYS A 34 -1.76 -1.83 -15.00
CA LYS A 34 -3.08 -1.97 -15.62
C LYS A 34 -3.62 -0.62 -16.10
N ALA A 35 -3.59 0.40 -15.24
CA ALA A 35 -4.08 1.73 -15.55
C ALA A 35 -3.26 2.42 -16.66
N CYS A 36 -1.94 2.25 -16.65
CA CYS A 36 -1.07 2.94 -17.60
C CYS A 36 -0.83 2.20 -18.92
N LYS A 37 -1.15 0.91 -19.01
CA LYS A 37 -0.94 0.10 -20.23
C LYS A 37 -1.46 0.76 -21.53
N PRO A 38 -2.66 1.39 -21.58
CA PRO A 38 -3.16 2.00 -22.81
C PRO A 38 -2.43 3.29 -23.23
N HIS A 39 -1.60 3.85 -22.35
CA HIS A 39 -1.01 5.18 -22.48
C HIS A 39 0.52 5.17 -22.62
N LEU A 40 1.12 3.98 -22.62
CA LEU A 40 2.57 3.80 -22.65
C LEU A 40 3.02 3.02 -23.87
N SER A 41 4.31 3.12 -24.18
CA SER A 41 4.92 2.36 -25.26
C SER A 41 4.82 0.85 -25.01
N PRO A 42 4.49 0.03 -26.02
CA PRO A 42 4.52 -1.44 -25.89
C PRO A 42 5.95 -1.98 -25.69
N SER A 43 6.99 -1.16 -25.87
CA SER A 43 8.38 -1.49 -25.56
C SER A 43 8.91 -0.77 -24.31
N GLY A 44 8.03 -0.12 -23.54
CA GLY A 44 8.36 0.60 -22.31
C GLY A 44 8.79 -0.30 -21.17
N PHE A 45 9.15 0.30 -20.03
CA PHE A 45 9.61 -0.44 -18.85
C PHE A 45 8.50 -1.35 -18.31
N PHE A 46 7.27 -0.85 -18.17
CA PHE A 46 6.17 -1.68 -17.64
C PHE A 46 5.83 -2.84 -18.57
N ALA A 47 5.90 -2.63 -19.89
CA ALA A 47 5.63 -3.68 -20.87
C ALA A 47 6.70 -4.78 -20.89
N THR A 48 7.97 -4.43 -20.68
CA THR A 48 9.11 -5.37 -20.84
C THR A 48 9.66 -5.92 -19.54
N ARG A 49 9.51 -5.20 -18.43
CA ARG A 49 10.10 -5.52 -17.12
C ARG A 49 9.11 -5.43 -15.96
N GLY A 50 7.90 -4.91 -16.17
CA GLY A 50 6.93 -4.64 -15.10
C GLY A 50 6.56 -5.87 -14.28
N THR A 51 6.29 -7.02 -14.93
CA THR A 51 5.95 -8.26 -14.21
C THR A 51 7.10 -8.76 -13.34
N ALA A 52 8.34 -8.71 -13.85
CA ALA A 52 9.51 -9.08 -13.07
C ALA A 52 9.72 -8.12 -11.89
N PHE A 53 9.53 -6.82 -12.11
CA PHE A 53 9.62 -5.81 -11.05
C PHE A 53 8.57 -6.03 -9.96
N ALA A 54 7.30 -6.27 -10.31
CA ALA A 54 6.25 -6.60 -9.34
C ALA A 54 6.57 -7.89 -8.55
N GLY A 55 7.14 -8.89 -9.23
CA GLY A 55 7.56 -10.16 -8.61
C GLY A 55 8.66 -10.01 -7.55
N GLN A 56 9.51 -8.97 -7.62
CA GLN A 56 10.51 -8.72 -6.58
C GLN A 56 9.89 -8.43 -5.21
N TYR A 57 8.65 -7.92 -5.19
CA TYR A 57 7.94 -7.59 -3.95
C TYR A 57 7.03 -8.73 -3.47
N SER A 58 6.78 -9.77 -4.27
CA SER A 58 5.81 -10.82 -3.91
C SER A 58 6.25 -11.66 -2.73
N ALA A 59 7.56 -11.86 -2.53
CA ALA A 59 8.13 -12.61 -1.41
C ALA A 59 7.78 -12.00 -0.04
N ARG A 60 7.38 -10.73 -0.01
CA ARG A 60 7.04 -9.99 1.20
C ARG A 60 5.58 -10.12 1.60
N LYS A 61 4.71 -10.64 0.72
CA LYS A 61 3.28 -10.72 0.99
C LYS A 61 2.96 -11.60 2.19
N ASP A 62 3.45 -12.84 2.18
CA ASP A 62 3.09 -13.83 3.21
C ASP A 62 3.57 -13.41 4.60
N THR A 63 4.81 -12.91 4.70
CA THR A 63 5.36 -12.45 5.98
C THR A 63 4.67 -11.20 6.51
N ASN A 64 4.26 -10.27 5.63
CA ASN A 64 3.62 -9.03 6.06
C ASN A 64 2.12 -9.17 6.27
N TRP A 65 1.49 -10.22 5.74
CA TRP A 65 0.04 -10.35 5.73
C TRP A 65 -0.61 -10.22 7.11
N PRO A 66 -0.14 -10.88 8.19
CA PRO A 66 -0.78 -10.76 9.50
C PRO A 66 -0.80 -9.31 10.02
N ILE A 67 0.30 -8.57 9.81
CA ILE A 67 0.43 -7.17 10.21
C ILE A 67 -0.45 -6.29 9.32
N ALA A 68 -0.40 -6.50 7.99
CA ALA A 68 -1.20 -5.76 7.02
C ALA A 68 -2.70 -5.95 7.23
N LYS A 69 -3.14 -7.18 7.55
CA LYS A 69 -4.54 -7.49 7.89
C LYS A 69 -5.00 -6.70 9.09
N ASN A 70 -4.23 -6.70 10.18
CA ASN A 70 -4.60 -5.96 11.39
C ASN A 70 -4.73 -4.46 11.10
N ALA A 71 -3.74 -3.91 10.40
CA ALA A 71 -3.72 -2.50 10.03
C ALA A 71 -4.88 -2.12 9.08
N PHE A 72 -5.19 -2.98 8.11
CA PHE A 72 -6.34 -2.83 7.22
C PHE A 72 -7.68 -2.80 7.99
N LEU A 73 -7.84 -3.69 8.95
CA LEU A 73 -9.04 -3.72 9.80
C LEU A 73 -9.14 -2.49 10.72
N LYS A 74 -8.02 -1.97 11.23
CA LYS A 74 -7.96 -0.70 12.00
C LYS A 74 -8.34 0.53 11.18
N LEU A 75 -7.95 0.55 9.90
CA LEU A 75 -8.39 1.58 8.94
C LEU A 75 -9.88 1.46 8.60
N GLY A 76 -10.55 0.47 9.17
CA GLY A 76 -11.94 0.19 8.91
C GLY A 76 -12.16 -0.38 7.54
N GLY A 77 -11.22 -1.15 6.96
CA GLY A 77 -11.38 -2.00 5.77
C GLY A 77 -11.95 -1.34 4.49
N THR A 78 -13.21 -0.94 4.54
CA THR A 78 -13.94 -0.20 3.51
C THR A 78 -14.69 0.99 4.14
N LYS A 79 -15.17 1.91 3.32
CA LYS A 79 -16.02 3.02 3.80
C LYS A 79 -17.41 2.56 4.28
N ASP A 80 -17.75 1.27 4.11
CA ASP A 80 -19.03 0.68 4.51
C ASP A 80 -18.87 -0.12 5.82
N ALA A 81 -19.51 0.36 6.88
CA ALA A 81 -19.45 -0.26 8.20
C ALA A 81 -20.00 -1.70 8.23
N SER A 82 -21.02 -2.01 7.40
CA SER A 82 -21.61 -3.35 7.33
C SER A 82 -20.67 -4.35 6.64
N MET A 83 -19.94 -3.89 5.63
CA MET A 83 -18.95 -4.69 4.93
C MET A 83 -17.73 -4.96 5.80
N ASN A 84 -17.36 -4.05 6.71
CA ASN A 84 -16.23 -4.24 7.61
C ASN A 84 -16.39 -5.42 8.56
N GLU A 85 -17.60 -5.63 9.10
CA GLU A 85 -17.87 -6.80 9.95
C GLU A 85 -17.79 -8.11 9.15
N THR A 86 -18.24 -8.07 7.89
CA THR A 86 -18.11 -9.22 6.97
C THR A 86 -16.64 -9.53 6.70
N LEU A 87 -15.81 -8.52 6.44
CA LEU A 87 -14.38 -8.69 6.16
C LEU A 87 -13.61 -9.26 7.35
N LYS A 88 -13.98 -8.88 8.59
CA LYS A 88 -13.39 -9.44 9.82
C LYS A 88 -13.66 -10.94 9.96
N ALA A 89 -14.81 -11.41 9.47
CA ALA A 89 -15.22 -12.81 9.55
C ALA A 89 -14.62 -13.68 8.44
N LEU A 90 -14.00 -13.09 7.40
CA LEU A 90 -13.44 -13.86 6.30
C LEU A 90 -12.15 -14.60 6.69
N PRO A 91 -11.95 -15.84 6.17
CA PRO A 91 -10.66 -16.50 6.24
C PRO A 91 -9.65 -15.78 5.35
N ASP A 92 -8.37 -15.91 5.70
CA ASP A 92 -7.27 -15.22 5.01
C ASP A 92 -7.21 -15.55 3.51
N ALA A 93 -7.48 -16.80 3.14
CA ALA A 93 -7.52 -17.25 1.74
C ALA A 93 -8.58 -16.49 0.89
N ALA A 94 -9.62 -15.93 1.51
CA ALA A 94 -10.60 -15.09 0.84
C ALA A 94 -10.28 -13.59 0.99
N LEU A 95 -9.79 -13.18 2.15
CA LEU A 95 -9.53 -11.77 2.45
C LEU A 95 -8.31 -11.20 1.72
N GLN A 96 -7.22 -11.98 1.60
CA GLN A 96 -6.01 -11.57 0.89
C GLN A 96 -6.28 -11.12 -0.56
N PRO A 97 -6.85 -11.96 -1.44
CA PRO A 97 -7.11 -11.57 -2.83
C PRO A 97 -8.11 -10.41 -2.94
N PHE A 98 -9.07 -10.31 -2.00
CA PHE A 98 -9.97 -9.17 -1.93
C PHE A 98 -9.21 -7.86 -1.66
N VAL A 99 -8.36 -7.83 -0.64
CA VAL A 99 -7.54 -6.64 -0.30
C VAL A 99 -6.61 -6.29 -1.46
N GLU A 100 -6.00 -7.29 -2.11
CA GLU A 100 -5.13 -7.07 -3.27
C GLU A 100 -5.86 -6.43 -4.46
N ALA A 101 -7.03 -6.96 -4.81
CA ALA A 101 -7.86 -6.41 -5.89
C ALA A 101 -8.31 -4.98 -5.57
N MET A 102 -8.75 -4.75 -4.33
CA MET A 102 -9.16 -3.42 -3.86
C MET A 102 -8.01 -2.41 -3.94
N VAL A 103 -6.80 -2.76 -3.49
CA VAL A 103 -5.62 -1.88 -3.60
C VAL A 103 -5.30 -1.59 -5.06
N SER A 104 -5.29 -2.61 -5.91
CA SER A 104 -5.03 -2.45 -7.35
C SER A 104 -6.04 -1.51 -8.01
N GLU A 105 -7.31 -1.61 -7.65
CA GLU A 105 -8.38 -0.79 -8.22
C GLU A 105 -8.34 0.65 -7.70
N LEU A 106 -8.12 0.83 -6.39
CA LEU A 106 -7.96 2.17 -5.79
C LEU A 106 -6.79 2.91 -6.43
N VAL A 107 -5.63 2.26 -6.56
CA VAL A 107 -4.46 2.88 -7.20
C VAL A 107 -4.73 3.17 -8.66
N GLY A 108 -5.30 2.22 -9.40
CA GLY A 108 -5.60 2.40 -10.81
C GLY A 108 -6.58 3.55 -11.07
N GLY A 109 -7.59 3.70 -10.21
CA GLY A 109 -8.61 4.75 -10.32
C GLY A 109 -8.11 6.16 -10.03
N GLU A 110 -7.05 6.30 -9.22
CA GLU A 110 -6.44 7.60 -8.89
C GLU A 110 -5.42 8.08 -9.94
N ILE A 111 -4.95 7.19 -10.83
CA ILE A 111 -3.95 7.52 -11.85
C ILE A 111 -4.61 8.16 -13.06
N LYS A 112 -4.17 9.38 -13.40
CA LYS A 112 -4.57 10.06 -14.62
C LYS A 112 -3.69 9.60 -15.80
N PRO A 113 -4.23 9.50 -17.02
CA PRO A 113 -3.44 9.14 -18.21
C PRO A 113 -2.18 9.99 -18.41
N THR A 114 -2.24 11.28 -18.13
CA THR A 114 -1.12 12.23 -18.26
C THR A 114 0.03 11.97 -17.28
N GLN A 115 -0.19 11.19 -16.23
CA GLN A 115 0.84 10.86 -15.23
C GLN A 115 1.65 9.61 -15.62
N CYS A 116 1.14 8.78 -16.52
CA CYS A 116 1.69 7.44 -16.77
C CYS A 116 3.16 7.45 -17.21
N THR A 117 3.57 8.37 -18.09
CA THR A 117 4.97 8.49 -18.51
C THR A 117 5.90 8.85 -17.34
N ALA A 118 5.44 9.74 -16.45
CA ALA A 118 6.22 10.13 -15.27
C ALA A 118 6.31 8.99 -14.25
N ILE A 119 5.21 8.25 -14.05
CA ILE A 119 5.15 7.08 -13.17
C ILE A 119 6.08 5.98 -13.68
N GLU A 120 6.02 5.63 -14.98
CA GLU A 120 6.90 4.62 -15.57
C GLU A 120 8.38 5.01 -15.42
N ARG A 121 8.72 6.29 -15.63
CA ARG A 121 10.07 6.80 -15.39
C ARG A 121 10.48 6.62 -13.92
N GLY A 122 9.61 6.96 -12.98
CA GLY A 122 9.87 6.81 -11.54
C GLY A 122 10.13 5.36 -11.16
N VAL A 123 9.28 4.44 -11.61
CA VAL A 123 9.46 3.00 -11.34
C VAL A 123 10.75 2.47 -11.96
N ARG A 124 11.10 2.89 -13.18
CA ARG A 124 12.38 2.50 -13.79
C ARG A 124 13.58 2.94 -12.95
N ILE A 125 13.53 4.13 -12.33
CA ILE A 125 14.59 4.62 -11.44
C ILE A 125 14.69 3.76 -10.17
N LEU A 126 13.56 3.33 -9.62
CA LEU A 126 13.51 2.48 -8.43
C LEU A 126 13.88 1.02 -8.72
N SER A 127 13.71 0.55 -9.96
CA SER A 127 13.90 -0.86 -10.34
C SER A 127 15.23 -1.52 -9.97
N PRO A 128 16.38 -0.82 -9.90
CA PRO A 128 17.64 -1.44 -9.48
C PRO A 128 17.78 -1.60 -7.96
N LEU A 129 16.92 -0.95 -7.17
CA LEU A 129 16.98 -1.01 -5.73
C LEU A 129 16.41 -2.34 -5.21
N PRO A 130 16.95 -2.90 -4.12
CA PRO A 130 16.34 -4.02 -3.43
C PRO A 130 14.89 -3.71 -3.03
N ALA A 131 14.03 -4.74 -3.03
CA ALA A 131 12.63 -4.60 -2.66
C ALA A 131 12.49 -4.13 -1.19
N GLU A 132 13.40 -4.59 -0.34
CA GLU A 132 13.60 -4.21 1.07
C GLU A 132 13.71 -2.68 1.19
N ASN A 133 14.75 -2.12 0.57
CA ASN A 133 15.11 -0.72 0.69
C ASN A 133 14.03 0.17 0.05
N THR A 134 13.42 -0.30 -1.04
CA THR A 134 12.35 0.45 -1.71
C THR A 134 11.09 0.50 -0.86
N ALA A 135 10.72 -0.62 -0.22
CA ALA A 135 9.57 -0.66 0.69
C ALA A 135 9.79 0.26 1.89
N GLU A 136 10.97 0.22 2.52
CA GLU A 136 11.32 1.10 3.64
C GLU A 136 11.31 2.58 3.25
N LEU A 137 11.86 2.93 2.08
CA LEU A 137 11.83 4.28 1.54
C LEU A 137 10.39 4.76 1.32
N ILE A 138 9.53 3.91 0.76
CA ILE A 138 8.12 4.24 0.52
C ILE A 138 7.38 4.42 1.84
N THR A 139 7.60 3.54 2.82
CA THR A 139 7.05 3.67 4.18
C THR A 139 7.45 5.00 4.80
N PHE A 140 8.74 5.36 4.75
CA PHE A 140 9.22 6.64 5.25
C PHE A 140 8.53 7.83 4.57
N VAL A 141 8.40 7.81 3.24
CA VAL A 141 7.72 8.86 2.48
C VAL A 141 6.24 8.95 2.87
N VAL A 142 5.54 7.82 3.02
CA VAL A 142 4.12 7.78 3.45
C VAL A 142 3.97 8.42 4.82
N VAL A 143 4.77 7.99 5.81
CA VAL A 143 4.73 8.52 7.18
C VAL A 143 5.05 10.03 7.18
N LEU A 144 6.02 10.47 6.38
CA LEU A 144 6.40 11.88 6.32
C LEU A 144 5.36 12.76 5.61
N ALA A 145 4.73 12.24 4.55
CA ALA A 145 3.75 12.96 3.74
C ALA A 145 2.38 13.05 4.41
N ASP A 146 2.05 12.08 5.25
CA ASP A 146 0.76 11.96 5.91
C ASP A 146 0.65 12.85 7.14
N LYS A 147 0.59 14.16 6.88
CA LYS A 147 0.38 15.21 7.88
C LYS A 147 -0.95 15.90 7.63
N PRO A 148 -1.67 16.33 8.68
CA PRO A 148 -2.87 17.16 8.51
C PRO A 148 -2.55 18.40 7.66
N LYS A 149 -3.40 18.72 6.69
CA LYS A 149 -3.26 19.91 5.82
C LYS A 149 -4.59 20.62 5.69
N ASN A 150 -4.60 21.95 5.87
CA ASN A 150 -5.74 22.82 5.60
C ASN A 150 -7.07 22.33 6.21
N GLY A 151 -7.05 21.94 7.49
CA GLY A 151 -8.23 21.46 8.21
C GLY A 151 -8.69 20.04 7.84
N LYS A 152 -8.00 19.34 6.92
CA LYS A 152 -8.23 17.92 6.64
C LYS A 152 -7.36 17.06 7.56
N PRO A 153 -7.92 15.98 8.16
CA PRO A 153 -7.12 15.03 8.93
C PRO A 153 -6.11 14.33 8.03
N ALA A 154 -5.09 13.74 8.65
CA ALA A 154 -4.19 12.81 7.97
C ALA A 154 -5.00 11.66 7.33
N SER A 155 -4.52 11.13 6.23
CA SER A 155 -5.17 10.03 5.49
C SER A 155 -5.01 8.71 6.23
N LEU A 156 -3.91 8.55 6.99
CA LEU A 156 -3.70 7.43 7.89
C LEU A 156 -3.66 7.96 9.34
N PRO A 157 -4.36 7.32 10.28
CA PRO A 157 -4.26 7.68 11.68
C PRO A 157 -2.95 7.11 12.25
N ILE A 158 -1.80 7.71 11.95
CA ILE A 158 -0.49 7.22 12.44
C ILE A 158 -0.31 7.60 13.91
N CYS A 159 0.14 6.66 14.74
CA CYS A 159 0.39 6.91 16.16
C CYS A 159 1.47 7.98 16.34
N LYS A 160 1.30 8.88 17.32
CA LYS A 160 2.34 9.85 17.67
C LYS A 160 3.58 9.09 18.18
N ALA A 161 4.75 9.42 17.63
CA ALA A 161 6.01 8.93 18.16
C ALA A 161 6.16 9.40 19.62
N ALA A 162 6.61 8.51 20.50
CA ALA A 162 7.00 8.86 21.86
C ALA A 162 8.29 9.68 21.78
N ASN A 163 8.18 11.00 21.82
CA ASN A 163 9.31 11.91 22.03
C ASN A 163 9.63 12.03 23.52
#